data_AF-A0A9E5J208-F1
#
_entry.id   AF-A0A9E5J208-F1
#
_cell.length_a   1.000
_cell.length_b   1.000
_cell.length_c   1.000
_cell.angle_alpha   90.00
_cell.angle_beta   90.00
_cell.angle_gamma   90.00
#
_symmetry.space_group_name_H-M   'P 1'
#
loop_
_entity.id
_entity.type
_entity.pdbx_description
1 polymer ?
#
loop_
_entity_poly.entity_id
_entity_poly.type
_entity_poly.pdbx_seq_one_letter_code
_entity_poly.pdbx_strand_id
1 'polypeptide(L)'
;VRRAYCLSKTGDPAGAKADLKRAMRLTPETATDRVTLAWAKATCPFLEFRDGAGAVSLAKRALQDEPLIQTYGILASGYAEMGDFRRAQETSMLALSKSPSEGEKKELEAKLELFRGKKSIQGDWLPKAVAVDKGG
;
A
#
# COMPACT_ATOMS: atom_id res chain seq x y z
N VAL A 1 -11.02 -5.27 5.90
CA VAL A 1 -9.61 -5.03 5.49
C VAL A 1 -9.06 -3.63 5.83
N ARG A 2 -9.88 -2.58 6.03
CA ARG A 2 -9.49 -1.40 6.85
C ARG A 2 -8.86 -1.80 8.21
N ARG A 3 -9.18 -3.00 8.69
CA ARG A 3 -8.57 -3.71 9.83
C ARG A 3 -7.06 -3.95 9.73
N ALA A 4 -6.46 -4.19 8.56
CA ALA A 4 -5.01 -4.42 8.48
C ALA A 4 -4.22 -3.12 8.78
N TYR A 5 -4.83 -1.96 8.55
CA TYR A 5 -4.29 -0.65 8.93
C TYR A 5 -4.42 -0.39 10.44
N CYS A 6 -5.54 -0.81 11.03
CA CYS A 6 -5.79 -0.64 12.47
C CYS A 6 -5.07 -1.67 13.35
N LEU A 7 -4.86 -2.91 12.88
CA LEU A 7 -4.40 -4.00 13.75
C LEU A 7 -2.90 -4.00 14.03
N SER A 8 -2.09 -3.42 13.14
CA SER A 8 -0.68 -3.23 13.46
C SER A 8 -0.52 -2.20 14.59
N LYS A 9 -1.39 -1.17 14.65
CA LYS A 9 -1.47 -0.24 15.78
C LYS A 9 -2.02 -0.83 17.09
N THR A 10 -2.75 -1.96 17.07
CA THR A 10 -3.38 -2.53 18.27
C THR A 10 -2.61 -3.68 18.94
N GLY A 11 -1.38 -3.99 18.50
CA GLY A 11 -0.51 -4.91 19.25
C GLY A 11 -0.78 -6.42 19.07
N ASP A 12 -1.63 -6.83 18.12
CA ASP A 12 -1.81 -8.25 17.74
C ASP A 12 -1.39 -8.50 16.28
N PRO A 13 -0.09 -8.69 16.02
CA PRO A 13 0.42 -9.01 14.70
C PRO A 13 -0.04 -10.40 14.20
N ALA A 14 -0.34 -11.35 15.09
CA ALA A 14 -0.73 -12.71 14.70
C ALA A 14 -2.16 -12.73 14.14
N GLY A 15 -3.09 -12.03 14.78
CA GLY A 15 -4.46 -11.84 14.27
C GLY A 15 -4.48 -11.10 12.93
N ALA A 16 -3.68 -10.04 12.79
CA ALA A 16 -3.55 -9.30 11.52
C ALA A 16 -3.04 -10.18 10.38
N LYS A 17 -2.05 -11.03 10.66
CA LYS A 17 -1.48 -11.99 9.71
C LYS A 17 -2.51 -13.02 9.25
N ALA A 18 -3.32 -13.55 10.18
CA ALA A 18 -4.38 -14.51 9.86
C ALA A 18 -5.49 -13.90 9.00
N ASP A 19 -5.94 -12.69 9.35
CA ASP A 19 -6.95 -11.95 8.58
C ASP A 19 -6.46 -11.65 7.16
N LEU A 20 -5.21 -11.18 7.01
CA LEU A 20 -4.59 -10.94 5.70
C LEU A 20 -4.48 -12.22 4.89
N LYS A 21 -3.99 -13.32 5.49
CA LYS A 21 -3.91 -14.62 4.82
C LYS A 21 -5.27 -15.11 4.34
N ARG A 22 -6.34 -14.84 5.10
CA ARG A 22 -7.71 -15.17 4.68
C ARG A 22 -8.17 -14.28 3.52
N ALA A 23 -7.95 -12.97 3.61
CA ALA A 23 -8.31 -12.03 2.54
C ALA A 23 -7.57 -12.34 1.23
N MET A 24 -6.30 -12.75 1.30
CA MET A 24 -5.49 -13.11 0.14
C MET A 24 -5.90 -14.41 -0.55
N ARG A 25 -6.73 -15.23 0.09
CA ARG A 25 -7.31 -16.45 -0.52
C ARG A 25 -8.66 -16.20 -1.19
N LEU A 26 -9.26 -15.02 -1.00
CA LEU A 26 -10.54 -14.71 -1.60
C LEU A 26 -10.35 -14.27 -3.05
N THR A 27 -11.20 -14.78 -3.94
CA THR A 27 -11.31 -14.26 -5.30
C THR A 27 -12.02 -12.91 -5.24
N PRO A 28 -11.41 -11.80 -5.72
CA PRO A 28 -12.03 -10.49 -5.64
C PRO A 28 -13.12 -10.34 -6.70
N GLU A 29 -14.39 -10.37 -6.28
CA GLU A 29 -15.55 -10.28 -7.18
C GLU A 29 -15.91 -8.82 -7.46
N THR A 30 -15.81 -7.94 -6.47
CA THR A 30 -16.17 -6.53 -6.59
C THR A 30 -14.95 -5.61 -6.83
N ALA A 31 -15.20 -4.41 -7.36
CA ALA A 31 -14.18 -3.37 -7.46
C ALA A 31 -13.58 -3.04 -6.08
N THR A 32 -14.43 -2.96 -5.05
CA THR A 32 -14.02 -2.74 -3.66
C THR A 32 -13.09 -3.83 -3.14
N ASP A 33 -13.35 -5.11 -3.46
CA ASP A 33 -12.47 -6.22 -3.08
C ASP A 33 -11.13 -6.14 -3.80
N ARG A 34 -11.13 -5.76 -5.08
CA ARG A 34 -9.90 -5.54 -5.86
C ARG A 34 -9.06 -4.43 -5.26
N VAL A 35 -9.64 -3.26 -4.98
CA VAL A 35 -8.96 -2.12 -4.33
C VAL A 35 -8.37 -2.54 -3.00
N THR A 36 -9.17 -3.26 -2.22
CA THR A 36 -8.81 -3.72 -0.89
C THR A 36 -7.62 -4.69 -0.89
N LEU A 37 -7.66 -5.68 -1.78
CA LEU A 37 -6.59 -6.67 -1.93
C LEU A 37 -5.34 -6.04 -2.55
N ALA A 38 -5.51 -5.11 -3.51
CA ALA A 38 -4.41 -4.36 -4.10
C ALA A 38 -3.65 -3.54 -3.04
N TRP A 39 -4.39 -2.83 -2.18
CA TRP A 39 -3.80 -2.05 -1.09
C TRP A 39 -3.03 -2.96 -0.13
N ALA A 40 -3.63 -4.07 0.30
CA ALA A 40 -2.96 -5.03 1.17
C ALA A 40 -1.64 -5.54 0.53
N LYS A 41 -1.67 -5.92 -0.75
CA LYS A 41 -0.46 -6.40 -1.45
C LYS A 41 0.61 -5.33 -1.65
N ALA A 42 0.23 -4.06 -1.75
CA ALA A 42 1.18 -2.95 -1.93
C ALA A 42 1.84 -2.47 -0.63
N THR A 43 1.11 -2.48 0.49
CA THR A 43 1.55 -1.78 1.73
C THR A 43 1.58 -2.67 2.97
N CYS A 44 1.41 -3.99 2.85
CA CYS A 44 1.43 -4.90 4.00
C CYS A 44 2.75 -4.77 4.80
N PRO A 45 2.72 -4.73 6.14
CA PRO A 45 3.95 -4.75 6.93
C PRO A 45 4.69 -6.10 6.86
N PHE A 46 3.97 -7.20 6.59
CA PHE A 46 4.56 -8.53 6.48
C PHE A 46 5.08 -8.78 5.07
N LEU A 47 6.41 -8.95 4.94
CA LEU A 47 7.07 -9.15 3.64
C LEU A 47 6.49 -10.34 2.86
N GLU A 48 6.07 -11.42 3.53
CA GLU A 48 5.48 -12.60 2.88
C GLU A 48 4.16 -12.32 2.13
N PHE A 49 3.53 -11.18 2.40
CA PHE A 49 2.29 -10.75 1.78
C PHE A 49 2.48 -9.57 0.83
N ARG A 50 3.68 -8.99 0.75
CA ARG A 50 3.97 -7.94 -0.22
C ARG A 50 4.09 -8.56 -1.61
N ASP A 51 3.31 -8.01 -2.52
CA ASP A 51 3.22 -8.48 -3.90
C ASP A 51 2.88 -7.28 -4.78
N GLY A 52 3.89 -6.47 -5.09
CA GLY A 52 3.72 -5.25 -5.89
C GLY A 52 3.11 -5.53 -7.26
N ALA A 53 3.47 -6.65 -7.90
CA ALA A 53 2.91 -7.05 -9.19
C ALA A 53 1.41 -7.38 -9.10
N GLY A 54 1.01 -8.16 -8.09
CA GLY A 54 -0.40 -8.44 -7.81
C GLY A 54 -1.19 -7.19 -7.43
N ALA A 55 -0.58 -6.27 -6.68
CA ALA A 55 -1.19 -4.98 -6.36
C ALA A 55 -1.45 -4.13 -7.62
N VAL A 56 -0.46 -4.02 -8.50
CA VAL A 56 -0.59 -3.31 -9.79
C VAL A 56 -1.69 -3.92 -10.66
N SER A 57 -1.72 -5.26 -10.77
CA SER A 57 -2.73 -5.96 -11.57
C SER A 57 -4.15 -5.70 -11.07
N LEU A 58 -4.38 -5.83 -9.76
CA LEU A 58 -5.68 -5.61 -9.15
C LEU A 58 -6.11 -4.14 -9.20
N ALA A 59 -5.19 -3.21 -8.93
CA ALA A 59 -5.47 -1.77 -8.99
C ALA A 59 -5.84 -1.33 -10.41
N LYS A 60 -5.15 -1.84 -11.44
CA LYS A 60 -5.50 -1.55 -12.84
C LYS A 60 -6.91 -2.02 -13.18
N ARG A 61 -7.29 -3.24 -12.75
CA ARG A 61 -8.65 -3.75 -12.95
C ARG A 61 -9.68 -2.90 -12.21
N ALA A 62 -9.41 -2.55 -10.95
CA ALA A 62 -10.29 -1.67 -10.19
C ALA A 62 -10.48 -0.29 -10.84
N LEU A 63 -9.43 0.28 -11.46
CA LEU A 63 -9.53 1.55 -12.20
C LEU A 63 -10.38 1.45 -13.48
N GLN A 64 -10.48 0.25 -14.08
CA GLN A 64 -11.38 0.02 -15.22
C GLN A 64 -12.84 -0.01 -14.77
N ASP A 65 -13.10 -0.52 -13.56
CA ASP A 65 -14.44 -0.49 -12.97
C ASP A 65 -14.81 0.94 -12.56
N GLU A 66 -13.94 1.58 -11.76
CA GLU A 66 -14.15 2.91 -11.23
C GLU A 66 -12.80 3.64 -11.01
N PRO A 67 -12.57 4.78 -11.68
CA PRO A 67 -11.27 5.47 -11.65
C PRO A 67 -11.07 6.34 -10.39
N LEU A 68 -11.17 5.74 -9.21
CA LEU A 68 -11.02 6.42 -7.92
C LEU A 68 -9.58 6.88 -7.67
N ILE A 69 -9.42 8.08 -7.09
CA ILE A 69 -8.12 8.67 -6.73
C ILE A 69 -7.32 7.75 -5.79
N GLN A 70 -7.98 7.19 -4.78
CA GLN A 70 -7.37 6.23 -3.86
C GLN A 70 -6.73 5.05 -4.60
N THR A 71 -7.37 4.56 -5.66
CA THR A 71 -6.89 3.41 -6.45
C THR A 71 -5.62 3.75 -7.23
N TYR A 72 -5.49 4.96 -7.76
CA TYR A 72 -4.22 5.43 -8.32
C TYR A 72 -3.11 5.49 -7.27
N GLY A 73 -3.43 5.94 -6.05
CA GLY A 73 -2.50 5.94 -4.94
C GLY A 73 -2.02 4.53 -4.55
N ILE A 74 -2.86 3.51 -4.70
CA ILE A 74 -2.49 2.09 -4.49
C ILE A 74 -1.63 1.58 -5.64
N LEU A 75 -1.99 1.89 -6.89
CA LEU A 75 -1.22 1.55 -8.08
C LEU A 75 0.21 2.10 -7.99
N ALA A 76 0.35 3.37 -7.58
CA ALA A 76 1.66 4.00 -7.36
C ALA A 76 2.49 3.26 -6.30
N SER A 77 1.83 2.83 -5.21
CA SER A 77 2.47 2.07 -4.13
C SER A 77 2.95 0.69 -4.61
N GLY A 78 2.16 0.01 -5.44
CA GLY A 78 2.55 -1.27 -6.05
C GLY A 78 3.76 -1.14 -6.97
N TYR A 79 3.84 -0.08 -7.78
CA TYR A 79 5.03 0.20 -8.57
C TYR A 79 6.27 0.47 -7.71
N ALA A 80 6.12 1.26 -6.64
CA ALA A 80 7.22 1.54 -5.73
C ALA A 80 7.74 0.28 -5.01
N GLU A 81 6.86 -0.65 -4.65
CA GLU A 81 7.25 -1.93 -4.03
C GLU A 81 8.04 -2.82 -5.01
N MET A 82 7.79 -2.70 -6.31
CA MET A 82 8.60 -3.34 -7.35
C MET A 82 9.91 -2.59 -7.66
N GLY A 83 10.18 -1.47 -6.98
CA GLY A 83 11.32 -0.60 -7.30
C GLY A 83 11.13 0.29 -8.54
N ASP A 84 9.95 0.26 -9.16
CA ASP A 84 9.60 1.11 -10.30
C ASP A 84 9.14 2.50 -9.80
N PHE A 85 10.06 3.21 -9.15
CA PHE A 85 9.80 4.54 -8.58
C PHE A 85 9.41 5.57 -9.64
N ARG A 86 9.84 5.37 -10.89
CA ARG A 86 9.46 6.23 -12.00
C ARG A 86 7.95 6.14 -12.25
N ARG A 87 7.41 4.94 -12.46
CA ARG A 87 5.96 4.77 -12.63
C ARG A 87 5.18 5.11 -11.38
N ALA A 88 5.75 4.90 -10.20
CA ALA A 88 5.13 5.32 -8.94
C ALA A 88 4.90 6.84 -8.93
N GLN A 89 5.92 7.63 -9.29
CA GLN A 89 5.81 9.09 -9.37
C GLN A 89 4.84 9.55 -10.48
N GLU A 90 4.95 8.98 -11.69
CA GLU A 90 4.05 9.29 -12.81
C GLU A 90 2.58 9.04 -12.42
N THR A 91 2.30 7.93 -11.73
CA THR A 91 0.96 7.57 -11.29
C THR A 91 0.44 8.51 -10.20
N SER A 92 1.27 8.90 -9.23
CA SER A 92 0.88 9.87 -8.19
C SER A 92 0.59 11.25 -8.79
N MET A 93 1.39 11.71 -9.75
CA MET A 93 1.15 12.99 -10.43
C MET A 93 -0.13 12.96 -11.29
N LEU A 94 -0.40 11.84 -11.98
CA LEU A 94 -1.65 11.64 -12.69
C LEU A 94 -2.87 11.68 -11.75
N ALA A 95 -2.75 11.12 -10.55
CA ALA A 95 -3.81 11.19 -9.55
C ALA A 95 -4.04 12.63 -9.06
N LEU A 96 -2.97 13.39 -8.85
CA LEU A 96 -3.04 14.81 -8.47
C LEU A 96 -3.72 15.67 -9.54
N SER A 97 -3.62 15.31 -10.83
CA SER A 97 -4.28 16.04 -11.91
C SER A 97 -5.77 15.71 -12.09
N LYS A 98 -6.33 14.78 -11.31
CA LYS A 98 -7.71 14.28 -11.44
C LYS A 98 -8.69 14.90 -10.43
N SER A 99 -8.38 16.09 -9.94
CA SER A 99 -9.18 16.82 -8.95
C SER A 99 -9.40 16.03 -7.64
N PRO A 100 -8.32 15.63 -6.95
CA PRO A 100 -8.45 15.00 -5.64
C PRO A 100 -9.06 15.96 -4.62
N SER A 101 -9.72 15.40 -3.60
CA SER A 101 -10.02 16.15 -2.38
C SER A 101 -8.72 16.58 -1.68
N GLU A 102 -8.81 17.56 -0.78
CA GLU A 102 -7.64 18.05 -0.03
C GLU A 102 -6.96 16.95 0.79
N GLY A 103 -7.73 16.00 1.32
CA GLY A 103 -7.19 14.84 2.04
C GLY A 103 -6.40 13.91 1.11
N GLU A 104 -6.98 13.54 -0.03
CA GLU A 104 -6.32 12.68 -1.03
C GLU A 104 -5.08 13.36 -1.63
N LYS A 105 -5.15 14.67 -1.86
CA LYS A 105 -4.02 15.46 -2.35
C LYS A 105 -2.82 15.34 -1.39
N LYS A 106 -3.04 15.57 -0.10
CA LYS A 106 -1.98 15.43 0.93
C LYS A 106 -1.38 14.03 0.97
N GLU A 107 -2.21 12.99 0.87
CA GLU A 107 -1.73 11.61 0.82
C GLU A 107 -0.87 11.33 -0.43
N LEU A 108 -1.29 11.83 -1.59
CA LEU A 108 -0.55 11.67 -2.85
C LEU A 108 0.78 12.42 -2.85
N GLU A 109 0.80 13.65 -2.32
CA GLU A 109 2.01 14.45 -2.17
C GLU A 109 3.02 13.76 -1.22
N ALA A 110 2.55 13.27 -0.07
CA ALA A 110 3.40 12.52 0.86
C ALA A 110 4.01 11.26 0.20
N LYS A 111 3.23 10.54 -0.60
CA LYS A 111 3.73 9.39 -1.37
C LYS A 111 4.75 9.80 -2.43
N LEU A 112 4.52 10.92 -3.12
CA LEU A 112 5.42 11.43 -4.14
C LEU A 112 6.80 11.76 -3.55
N GLU A 113 6.84 12.39 -2.37
CA GLU A 113 8.08 12.66 -1.63
C GLU A 113 8.84 11.37 -1.25
N LEU A 114 8.13 10.34 -0.80
CA LEU A 114 8.74 9.03 -0.54
C LEU A 114 9.37 8.42 -1.81
N PHE A 115 8.64 8.46 -2.93
CA PHE A 115 9.10 7.88 -4.20
C PHE A 115 10.27 8.67 -4.80
N ARG A 116 10.32 9.99 -4.61
CA ARG A 116 11.47 10.84 -4.98
C ARG A 116 12.72 10.45 -4.21
N GLY A 117 12.56 10.12 -2.93
CA GLY A 117 13.63 9.55 -2.10
C GLY A 117 13.97 8.09 -2.41
N LYS A 118 13.37 7.47 -3.45
CA LYS A 118 13.47 6.03 -3.78
C LYS A 118 13.13 5.12 -2.60
N LYS A 119 12.20 5.57 -1.76
CA LYS A 119 11.64 4.79 -0.65
C LYS A 119 10.30 4.23 -1.10
N SER A 120 10.07 2.93 -0.94
CA SER A 120 8.71 2.40 -1.06
C SER A 120 7.89 2.86 0.15
N ILE A 121 6.57 2.66 0.14
CA ILE A 121 5.74 2.90 1.33
C ILE A 121 6.02 1.78 2.32
N GLN A 122 7.22 1.78 2.87
CA GLN A 122 7.49 1.22 4.16
C GLN A 122 7.05 2.33 5.10
N GLY A 123 5.87 2.17 5.71
CA GLY A 123 5.69 2.87 6.97
C GLY A 123 6.91 2.56 7.83
N ASP A 124 7.43 3.53 8.57
CA ASP A 124 8.40 3.32 9.64
C ASP A 124 7.82 2.26 10.61
N TRP A 125 7.99 0.99 10.25
CA TRP A 125 7.38 -0.19 10.88
C TRP A 125 8.44 -1.12 11.45
N LEU A 126 9.72 -0.78 11.29
CA LEU A 126 10.68 -1.22 12.28
C LEU A 126 10.31 -0.49 13.57
N PRO A 127 9.92 -1.16 14.68
CA PRO A 127 10.28 -0.57 15.96
C PRO A 127 11.75 -0.19 15.82
N LYS A 128 12.12 1.08 16.09
CA LYS A 128 13.53 1.45 16.23
C LYS A 128 14.15 0.30 16.98
N ALA A 129 15.03 -0.45 16.32
CA ALA A 129 15.61 -1.64 16.90
C ALA A 129 16.03 -1.18 18.29
N VAL A 130 15.45 -1.80 19.33
CA VAL A 130 16.07 -1.74 20.63
C VAL A 130 17.46 -2.23 20.32
N ALA A 131 18.41 -1.28 20.29
CA ALA A 131 19.81 -1.61 20.29
C ALA A 131 19.93 -2.45 21.55
N VAL A 132 19.92 -3.77 21.37
CA VAL A 132 20.49 -4.65 22.35
C VAL A 132 21.94 -4.24 22.32
N ASP A 133 22.25 -3.34 23.24
CA ASP A 133 23.56 -3.12 23.77
C ASP A 133 24.06 -4.50 24.21
N LYS A 134 24.80 -5.15 23.31
CA LYS A 134 25.75 -6.18 23.70
C LYS A 134 27.03 -5.43 24.02
N GLY A 135 27.09 -4.83 25.20
CA GLY A 135 28.27 -4.20 25.75
C GLY A 135 28.42 -4.56 27.22
N GLY A 136 29.44 -5.37 27.54
CA GLY A 136 29.94 -5.61 28.90
C GLY A 136 29.71 -7.01 29.44
#